data_AF-A0A2A7BDA2-F1
#
_entry.id   AF-A0A2A7BDA2-F1
#
_cell.length_a   1.000
_cell.length_b   1.000
_cell.length_c   1.000
_cell.angle_alpha   90.00
_cell.angle_beta   90.00
_cell.angle_gamma   90.00
#
_symmetry.space_group_name_H-M   'P 1'
#
loop_
_entity.id
_entity.type
_entity.pdbx_description
1 polymer ?
#
loop_
_entity_poly.entity_id
_entity_poly.type
_entity_poly.pdbx_seq_one_letter_code
_entity_poly.pdbx_strand_id
1 'polypeptide(L)'
;MDDMRNTQASLYGKAEPATAKTTMSVREMQHLLGLGKTDSYWLLHKNFFEVILINDKMRIVISSFEKWYANQVKYHKVNGPPPGEELCKRSYSILEVAEILKVDSDTVYTLIRQGKLKAETVDFWMRIPKEEFERWYRSQSRHRTAADRERDREIEAQTISIPEMAKLLGVPREKVYWILDCKKYRDCFVIERVADRRRITKTSFEIWLNSQSTYRLQEPVMEAHEEPPLELKSPKSGKYYSFQEIQDFYGVSRTALVTWIREEGIPTIDVGRAKRVRKDVFDDVLKSKRKVEGDT
;
A
#
# COMPACT_ATOMS: atom_id res chain seq x y z
N MET A 1 -74.61 -7.22 -41.64
CA MET A 1 -75.47 -7.82 -40.61
C MET A 1 -74.71 -9.00 -40.06
N ASP A 2 -73.59 -8.72 -39.40
CA ASP A 2 -73.53 -8.48 -37.94
C ASP A 2 -73.68 -9.82 -37.21
N ASP A 3 -72.62 -10.31 -36.58
CA ASP A 3 -72.41 -9.87 -35.20
C ASP A 3 -71.07 -10.27 -34.60
N MET A 4 -70.65 -9.40 -33.71
CA MET A 4 -69.40 -9.33 -32.97
C MET A 4 -69.05 -10.59 -32.17
N ARG A 5 -67.77 -11.00 -32.23
CA ARG A 5 -67.08 -11.64 -31.10
C ARG A 5 -65.79 -10.88 -30.80
N ASN A 6 -65.98 -9.73 -30.16
CA ASN A 6 -64.97 -9.04 -29.38
C ASN A 6 -65.51 -8.93 -27.95
N THR A 7 -65.01 -9.74 -27.02
CA THR A 7 -65.23 -9.48 -25.60
C THR A 7 -64.12 -10.08 -24.75
N GLN A 8 -63.42 -9.16 -24.08
CA GLN A 8 -62.79 -9.29 -22.75
C GLN A 8 -61.43 -9.99 -22.64
N ALA A 9 -60.40 -9.25 -23.05
CA ALA A 9 -59.17 -9.18 -22.27
C ALA A 9 -59.49 -8.66 -20.85
N SER A 10 -59.33 -9.53 -19.85
CA SER A 10 -59.33 -9.14 -18.44
C SER A 10 -58.01 -8.46 -18.11
N LEU A 11 -57.96 -7.14 -18.34
CA LEU A 11 -57.13 -6.23 -17.57
C LEU A 11 -57.56 -6.36 -16.09
N TYR A 12 -56.68 -6.86 -15.23
CA TYR A 12 -56.36 -6.31 -13.90
C TYR A 12 -55.55 -7.35 -13.10
N GLY A 13 -54.25 -7.08 -13.05
CA GLY A 13 -53.32 -7.58 -12.06
C GLY A 13 -52.21 -6.55 -11.94
N LYS A 14 -52.57 -5.29 -11.63
CA LYS A 14 -51.59 -4.30 -11.18
C LYS A 14 -50.91 -4.92 -9.98
N ALA A 15 -49.65 -5.32 -10.14
CA ALA A 15 -48.80 -5.67 -9.02
C ALA A 15 -48.81 -4.47 -8.07
N GLU A 16 -49.39 -4.65 -6.89
CA GLU A 16 -49.20 -3.71 -5.79
C GLU A 16 -47.69 -3.54 -5.60
N PRO A 17 -47.19 -2.31 -5.35
CA PRO A 17 -45.79 -2.14 -4.98
C PRO A 17 -45.55 -3.01 -3.75
N ALA A 18 -44.74 -4.05 -3.90
CA ALA A 18 -44.37 -4.94 -2.81
C ALA A 18 -43.99 -4.08 -1.61
N THR A 19 -44.79 -4.12 -0.53
CA THR A 19 -44.55 -3.33 0.67
C THR A 19 -43.11 -3.56 1.08
N ALA A 20 -42.28 -2.51 1.03
CA ALA A 20 -40.85 -2.63 1.32
C ALA A 20 -40.70 -3.28 2.70
N LYS A 21 -40.06 -4.46 2.75
CA LYS A 21 -39.86 -5.19 4.01
C LYS A 21 -39.19 -4.24 5.02
N THR A 22 -39.85 -3.97 6.14
CA THR A 22 -39.31 -3.06 7.18
C THR A 22 -38.39 -3.79 8.16
N THR A 23 -38.54 -5.11 8.26
CA THR A 23 -37.76 -5.97 9.17
C THR A 23 -37.22 -7.20 8.46
N MET A 24 -36.09 -7.73 8.93
CA MET A 24 -35.53 -9.01 8.52
C MET A 24 -35.39 -9.97 9.71
N SER A 25 -35.39 -11.28 9.44
CA SER A 25 -35.10 -12.32 10.42
C SER A 25 -33.59 -12.43 10.70
N VAL A 26 -33.23 -13.02 11.85
CA VAL A 26 -31.83 -13.30 12.20
C VAL A 26 -31.14 -14.19 11.15
N ARG A 27 -31.88 -15.14 10.56
CA ARG A 27 -31.38 -16.03 9.51
C ARG A 27 -31.11 -15.28 8.20
N GLU A 28 -31.94 -14.30 7.85
CA GLU A 28 -31.68 -13.43 6.70
C GLU A 28 -30.41 -12.59 6.91
N MET A 29 -30.24 -11.97 8.09
CA MET A 29 -29.00 -11.25 8.42
C MET A 29 -27.77 -12.17 8.38
N GLN A 30 -27.91 -13.40 8.89
CA GLN A 30 -26.84 -14.40 8.88
C GLN A 30 -26.37 -14.69 7.45
N HIS A 31 -27.29 -14.96 6.52
CA HIS A 31 -26.94 -15.18 5.12
C HIS A 31 -26.42 -13.91 4.45
N LEU A 32 -27.00 -12.76 4.78
CA LEU A 32 -26.59 -11.46 4.24
C LEU A 32 -25.14 -11.15 4.58
N LEU A 33 -24.70 -11.41 5.81
CA LEU A 33 -23.34 -11.16 6.28
C LEU A 33 -22.40 -12.37 6.18
N GLY A 34 -22.90 -13.55 5.78
CA GLY A 34 -22.12 -14.78 5.70
C GLY A 34 -21.62 -15.29 7.06
N LEU A 35 -22.35 -14.98 8.14
CA LEU A 35 -21.92 -15.25 9.51
C LEU A 35 -22.34 -16.64 10.01
N GLY A 36 -21.63 -17.14 11.02
CA GLY A 36 -22.08 -18.26 11.83
C GLY A 36 -23.19 -17.85 12.81
N LYS A 37 -23.81 -18.85 13.45
CA LYS A 37 -24.82 -18.62 14.50
C LYS A 37 -24.25 -17.80 15.65
N THR A 38 -23.05 -18.15 16.12
CA THR A 38 -22.39 -17.48 17.24
C THR A 38 -22.19 -16.00 17.00
N ASP A 39 -21.62 -15.61 15.85
CA ASP A 39 -21.36 -14.21 15.52
C ASP A 39 -22.64 -13.41 15.28
N SER A 40 -23.64 -14.04 14.66
CA SER A 40 -24.94 -13.41 14.42
C SER A 40 -25.64 -13.07 15.73
N TYR A 41 -25.67 -14.00 16.69
CA TYR A 41 -26.27 -13.74 18.00
C TYR A 41 -25.42 -12.80 18.86
N TRP A 42 -24.09 -12.82 18.71
CA TRP A 42 -23.22 -11.85 19.34
C TRP A 42 -23.56 -10.41 18.92
N LEU A 43 -23.83 -10.17 17.63
CA LEU A 43 -24.25 -8.86 17.12
C LEU A 43 -25.57 -8.37 17.76
N LEU A 44 -26.52 -9.28 17.97
CA LEU A 44 -27.78 -8.95 18.64
C LEU A 44 -27.56 -8.52 20.09
N HIS A 45 -26.66 -9.20 20.82
CA HIS A 45 -26.33 -8.84 22.21
C HIS A 45 -25.54 -7.53 22.34
N LYS A 46 -24.92 -7.04 21.26
CA LYS A 46 -24.20 -5.76 21.25
C LYS A 46 -25.09 -4.54 21.08
N ASN A 47 -26.39 -4.71 20.76
CA ASN A 47 -27.35 -3.63 20.58
C ASN A 47 -26.88 -2.57 19.55
N PHE A 48 -26.18 -2.99 18.51
CA PHE A 48 -25.71 -2.09 17.45
C PHE A 48 -26.84 -1.56 16.56
N PHE A 49 -27.94 -2.29 16.49
CA PHE A 49 -29.13 -1.96 15.72
C PHE A 49 -30.38 -2.47 16.43
N GLU A 50 -31.52 -1.91 16.07
CA GLU A 50 -32.79 -2.20 16.71
C GLU A 50 -33.32 -3.60 16.37
N VAL A 51 -33.74 -4.31 17.42
CA VAL A 51 -34.34 -5.64 17.36
C VAL A 51 -35.67 -5.59 18.08
N ILE A 52 -36.74 -5.98 17.39
CA ILE A 52 -38.11 -6.02 17.90
C ILE A 52 -38.64 -7.46 17.88
N LEU A 53 -39.66 -7.73 18.69
CA LEU A 53 -40.37 -9.01 18.71
C LEU A 53 -41.66 -8.89 17.89
N ILE A 54 -41.82 -9.74 16.89
CA ILE A 54 -43.07 -9.88 16.12
C ILE A 54 -43.50 -11.35 16.22
N ASN A 55 -44.67 -11.60 16.81
CA ASN A 55 -45.19 -12.95 17.07
C ASN A 55 -44.15 -13.84 17.80
N ASP A 56 -43.59 -13.31 18.90
CA ASP A 56 -42.56 -13.94 19.73
C ASP A 56 -41.25 -14.32 19.00
N LYS A 57 -41.04 -13.77 17.80
CA LYS A 57 -39.83 -13.99 17.00
C LYS A 57 -39.04 -12.68 16.87
N MET A 58 -37.73 -12.76 17.11
CA MET A 58 -36.83 -11.63 16.89
C MET A 58 -36.80 -11.22 15.42
N ARG A 59 -36.90 -9.90 15.20
CA ARG A 59 -36.90 -9.21 13.93
C ARG A 59 -35.99 -8.00 14.02
N ILE A 60 -35.06 -7.90 13.09
CA ILE A 60 -34.10 -6.80 13.00
C ILE A 60 -34.73 -5.71 12.14
N VAL A 61 -34.75 -4.47 12.63
CA VAL A 61 -35.24 -3.33 11.85
C VAL A 61 -34.21 -3.00 10.77
N ILE A 62 -34.62 -3.10 9.51
CA ILE A 62 -33.68 -3.01 8.37
C ILE A 62 -33.01 -1.63 8.32
N SER A 63 -33.74 -0.55 8.54
CA SER A 63 -33.18 0.81 8.53
C SER A 63 -32.12 1.02 9.62
N SER A 64 -32.36 0.51 10.83
CA SER A 64 -31.37 0.57 11.91
C SER A 64 -30.14 -0.27 11.60
N PHE A 65 -30.31 -1.45 11.01
CA PHE A 65 -29.21 -2.31 10.57
C PHE A 65 -28.36 -1.62 9.49
N GLU A 66 -28.98 -1.04 8.46
CA GLU A 66 -28.26 -0.36 7.38
C GLU A 66 -27.52 0.88 7.90
N LYS A 67 -28.11 1.62 8.85
CA LYS A 67 -27.43 2.74 9.51
C LYS A 67 -26.17 2.28 10.26
N TRP A 68 -26.26 1.17 10.99
CA TRP A 68 -25.08 0.56 11.62
C TRP A 68 -24.06 0.07 10.57
N TYR A 69 -24.51 -0.61 9.52
CA TYR A 69 -23.65 -1.16 8.47
C TYR A 69 -22.85 -0.07 7.75
N ALA A 70 -23.47 1.09 7.50
CA ALA A 70 -22.80 2.25 6.92
C ALA A 70 -21.79 2.93 7.88
N ASN A 71 -21.80 2.57 9.17
CA ASN A 71 -20.95 3.15 10.22
C ASN A 71 -20.01 2.15 10.90
N GLN A 72 -19.77 0.99 10.30
CA GLN A 72 -18.85 -0.03 10.80
C GLN A 72 -17.87 -0.49 9.71
N VAL A 73 -16.82 -1.22 10.08
CA VAL A 73 -15.75 -1.64 9.14
C VAL A 73 -15.45 -3.13 9.12
N LYS A 74 -16.01 -3.91 10.04
CA LYS A 74 -15.67 -5.32 10.28
C LYS A 74 -16.49 -6.29 9.41
N TYR A 75 -17.80 -6.11 9.38
CA TYR A 75 -18.73 -7.06 8.78
C TYR A 75 -19.02 -6.70 7.32
N HIS A 76 -19.05 -7.69 6.44
CA HIS A 76 -19.24 -7.48 5.00
C HIS A 76 -20.49 -8.25 4.54
N LYS A 77 -21.28 -7.65 3.64
CA LYS A 77 -22.36 -8.36 2.96
C LYS A 77 -21.76 -9.31 1.92
N VAL A 78 -22.24 -10.55 1.87
CA VAL A 78 -21.73 -11.58 0.93
C VAL A 78 -21.85 -11.14 -0.53
N ASN A 79 -23.00 -10.56 -0.87
CA ASN A 79 -23.31 -10.07 -2.22
C ASN A 79 -23.78 -8.61 -2.19
N GLY A 80 -23.09 -7.76 -1.43
CA GLY A 80 -23.51 -6.38 -1.23
C GLY A 80 -22.35 -5.39 -1.27
N PRO A 81 -22.66 -4.08 -1.15
CA PRO A 81 -21.64 -3.04 -1.09
C PRO A 81 -20.74 -3.21 0.14
N PRO A 82 -19.49 -2.70 0.08
CA PRO A 82 -18.60 -2.70 1.23
C PRO A 82 -19.21 -1.92 2.40
N PRO A 83 -18.82 -2.26 3.65
CA PRO A 83 -19.31 -1.56 4.82
C PRO A 83 -18.74 -0.15 4.94
N GLY A 84 -19.32 0.65 5.85
CA GLY A 84 -18.72 1.91 6.24
C GLY A 84 -18.91 3.05 5.24
N GLU A 85 -19.96 3.03 4.40
CA GLU A 85 -20.21 4.09 3.41
C GLU A 85 -20.19 5.50 4.04
N GLU A 86 -20.91 5.70 5.15
CA GLU A 86 -20.94 6.98 5.87
C GLU A 86 -19.61 7.27 6.58
N LEU A 87 -18.92 6.25 7.09
CA LEU A 87 -17.57 6.40 7.65
C LEU A 87 -16.57 6.90 6.61
N CYS A 88 -16.59 6.33 5.42
CA CYS A 88 -15.69 6.68 4.31
C CYS A 88 -16.01 8.07 3.76
N LYS A 89 -17.27 8.55 3.87
CA LYS A 89 -17.61 9.94 3.55
C LYS A 89 -16.95 10.92 4.52
N ARG A 90 -16.93 10.64 5.82
CA ARG A 90 -16.44 11.56 6.85
C ARG A 90 -14.97 11.41 7.26
N SER A 91 -14.36 10.25 7.00
CA SER A 91 -13.02 9.92 7.51
C SER A 91 -12.22 9.05 6.55
N TYR A 92 -10.90 9.20 6.60
CA TYR A 92 -9.95 8.32 5.94
C TYR A 92 -9.47 7.24 6.90
N SER A 93 -9.18 6.06 6.36
CA SER A 93 -8.33 5.07 7.00
C SER A 93 -6.87 5.52 6.92
N ILE A 94 -6.02 4.88 7.73
CA ILE A 94 -4.58 5.17 7.74
C ILE A 94 -3.95 4.85 6.38
N LEU A 95 -4.39 3.77 5.72
CA LEU A 95 -3.89 3.37 4.41
C LEU A 95 -4.27 4.38 3.33
N GLU A 96 -5.50 4.88 3.34
CA GLU A 96 -5.94 5.93 2.41
C GLU A 96 -5.10 7.21 2.58
N VAL A 97 -4.83 7.64 3.82
CA VAL A 97 -3.96 8.81 4.05
C VAL A 97 -2.54 8.55 3.56
N ALA A 98 -2.01 7.36 3.81
CA ALA A 98 -0.68 6.98 3.33
C ALA A 98 -0.60 7.02 1.80
N GLU A 99 -1.64 6.53 1.12
CA GLU A 99 -1.75 6.56 -0.34
C GLU A 99 -1.89 7.99 -0.89
N ILE A 100 -2.75 8.82 -0.28
CA ILE A 100 -2.93 10.23 -0.67
C ILE A 100 -1.59 10.96 -0.59
N LEU A 101 -0.86 10.79 0.50
CA LEU A 101 0.42 11.46 0.74
C LEU A 101 1.60 10.79 0.02
N LYS A 102 1.40 9.60 -0.55
CA LYS A 102 2.45 8.71 -1.09
C LYS A 102 3.58 8.51 -0.08
N VAL A 103 3.23 8.10 1.14
CA VAL A 103 4.15 7.76 2.23
C VAL A 103 3.82 6.38 2.78
N ASP A 104 4.71 5.83 3.59
CA ASP A 104 4.43 4.59 4.32
C ASP A 104 3.40 4.83 5.45
N SER A 105 2.61 3.80 5.77
CA SER A 105 1.62 3.86 6.85
C SER A 105 2.21 4.21 8.22
N ASP A 106 3.46 3.82 8.51
CA ASP A 106 4.18 4.18 9.73
C ASP A 106 4.42 5.69 9.84
N THR A 107 4.56 6.37 8.69
CA THR A 107 4.66 7.83 8.67
C THR A 107 3.37 8.45 9.17
N VAL A 108 2.22 7.91 8.77
CA VAL A 108 0.90 8.39 9.21
C VAL A 108 0.72 8.15 10.71
N TYR A 109 1.04 6.95 11.21
CA TYR A 109 1.04 6.68 12.65
C TYR A 109 1.96 7.62 13.43
N THR A 110 3.11 7.97 12.86
CA THR A 110 4.04 8.93 13.47
C THR A 110 3.46 10.33 13.53
N LEU A 111 2.74 10.79 12.49
CA LEU A 111 2.03 12.07 12.51
C LEU A 111 0.94 12.10 13.59
N ILE A 112 0.22 10.99 13.78
CA ILE A 112 -0.79 10.88 14.85
C ILE A 112 -0.12 10.93 16.23
N ARG A 113 0.96 10.15 16.45
CA ARG A 113 1.72 10.16 17.71
C ARG A 113 2.32 11.53 18.04
N GLN A 114 2.68 12.31 17.03
CA GLN A 114 3.15 13.70 17.18
C GLN A 114 2.02 14.71 17.44
N GLY A 115 0.75 14.27 17.47
CA GLY A 115 -0.41 15.15 17.66
C GLY A 115 -0.73 16.02 16.44
N LYS A 116 -0.11 15.76 15.28
CA LYS A 116 -0.33 16.52 14.05
C LYS A 116 -1.65 16.15 13.36
N LEU A 117 -2.00 14.86 13.42
CA LEU A 117 -3.27 14.34 12.93
C LEU A 117 -4.09 13.81 14.11
N LYS A 118 -5.32 14.31 14.24
CA LYS A 118 -6.28 13.73 15.17
C LYS A 118 -6.93 12.51 14.53
N ALA A 119 -6.97 11.41 15.29
CA ALA A 119 -7.63 10.19 14.88
C ALA A 119 -8.69 9.79 15.90
N GLU A 120 -9.76 9.18 15.42
CA GLU A 120 -10.81 8.54 16.21
C GLU A 120 -10.72 7.02 16.07
N THR A 121 -11.16 6.28 17.09
CA THR A 121 -11.25 4.83 17.02
C THR A 121 -12.70 4.44 16.73
N VAL A 122 -12.93 3.74 15.63
CA VAL A 122 -14.23 3.19 15.24
C VAL A 122 -14.07 1.68 15.10
N ASP A 123 -14.81 0.92 15.92
CA ASP A 123 -14.75 -0.55 15.96
C ASP A 123 -13.32 -1.11 16.04
N PHE A 124 -12.47 -0.53 16.89
CA PHE A 124 -11.05 -0.87 17.06
C PHE A 124 -10.12 -0.43 15.90
N TRP A 125 -10.65 0.20 14.85
CA TRP A 125 -9.87 0.75 13.76
C TRP A 125 -9.68 2.25 13.91
N MET A 126 -8.48 2.73 13.66
CA MET A 126 -8.19 4.16 13.67
C MET A 126 -8.63 4.81 12.36
N ARG A 127 -9.36 5.91 12.46
CA ARG A 127 -9.79 6.74 11.34
C ARG A 127 -9.43 8.20 11.58
N ILE A 128 -9.13 8.90 10.49
CA ILE A 128 -8.75 10.31 10.51
C ILE A 128 -9.90 11.09 9.87
N PRO A 129 -10.63 11.93 10.62
CA PRO A 129 -11.69 12.77 10.04
C PRO A 129 -11.13 13.62 8.90
N LYS A 130 -11.85 13.69 7.77
CA LYS A 130 -11.37 14.39 6.57
C LYS A 130 -11.10 15.87 6.87
N GLU A 131 -11.94 16.51 7.66
CA GLU A 131 -11.76 17.90 8.06
C GLU A 131 -10.47 18.13 8.85
N GLU A 132 -10.11 17.19 9.75
CA GLU A 132 -8.85 17.26 10.51
C GLU A 132 -7.64 17.00 9.60
N PHE A 133 -7.74 16.04 8.68
CA PHE A 133 -6.72 15.82 7.66
C PHE A 133 -6.51 17.07 6.81
N GLU A 134 -7.56 17.66 6.25
CA GLU A 134 -7.49 18.86 5.40
C GLU A 134 -6.93 20.07 6.15
N ARG A 135 -7.36 20.28 7.40
CA ARG A 135 -6.86 21.35 8.27
C ARG A 135 -5.36 21.21 8.49
N TRP A 136 -4.91 20.02 8.87
CA TRP A 136 -3.48 19.74 9.03
C TRP A 136 -2.74 19.89 7.70
N TYR A 137 -3.28 19.34 6.62
CA TYR A 137 -2.65 19.32 5.31
C TYR A 137 -2.37 20.72 4.77
N ARG A 138 -3.29 21.67 4.99
CA ARG A 138 -3.12 23.09 4.62
C ARG A 138 -2.12 23.83 5.51
N SER A 139 -1.90 23.37 6.73
CA SER A 139 -0.97 24.01 7.69
C SER A 139 0.49 23.63 7.46
N GLN A 140 0.74 22.62 6.62
CA GLN A 140 2.06 22.06 6.38
C GLN A 140 2.46 22.20 4.90
N SER A 141 3.76 22.22 4.62
CA SER A 141 4.32 22.39 3.27
C SER A 141 5.14 21.19 2.78
N ARG A 142 5.36 20.18 3.63
CA ARG A 142 6.32 19.09 3.41
C ARG A 142 5.70 17.86 2.74
N HIS A 143 4.53 17.45 3.20
CA HIS A 143 3.77 16.33 2.65
C HIS A 143 2.99 16.82 1.43
N ARG A 144 2.95 15.97 0.41
CA ARG A 144 2.36 16.29 -0.89
C ARG A 144 1.37 15.22 -1.29
N THR A 145 0.35 15.61 -2.04
CA THR A 145 -0.54 14.67 -2.73
C THR A 145 0.06 14.23 -4.06
N ALA A 146 -0.61 13.29 -4.75
CA ALA A 146 -0.27 12.98 -6.15
C ALA A 146 -0.44 14.19 -7.07
N ALA A 147 -1.49 14.99 -6.87
CA ALA A 147 -1.75 16.19 -7.66
C ALA A 147 -0.67 17.27 -7.45
N ASP A 148 -0.18 17.44 -6.23
CA ASP A 148 0.89 18.41 -5.96
C ASP A 148 2.20 18.01 -6.64
N ARG A 149 2.54 16.71 -6.61
CA ARG A 149 3.70 16.19 -7.34
C ARG A 149 3.57 16.40 -8.85
N GLU A 150 2.37 16.27 -9.40
CA GLU A 150 2.13 16.56 -10.82
C GLU A 150 2.39 18.01 -11.17
N ARG A 151 1.85 18.95 -10.36
CA ARG A 151 2.07 20.39 -10.56
C ARG A 151 3.56 20.76 -10.45
N ASP A 152 4.26 20.14 -9.51
CA ASP A 152 5.68 20.41 -9.27
C ASP A 152 6.61 19.67 -10.26
N ARG A 153 6.09 18.78 -11.11
CA ARG A 153 6.90 17.91 -11.98
C ARG A 153 7.81 18.69 -12.91
N GLU A 154 7.29 19.76 -13.52
CA GLU A 154 8.07 20.60 -14.44
C GLU A 154 9.24 21.27 -13.71
N ILE A 155 8.98 21.80 -12.51
CA ILE A 155 10.03 22.39 -11.66
C ILE A 155 11.05 21.32 -11.27
N GLU A 156 10.61 20.13 -10.85
CA GLU A 156 11.52 19.03 -10.51
C GLU A 156 12.33 18.54 -11.72
N ALA A 157 11.78 18.58 -12.93
CA ALA A 157 12.49 18.23 -14.16
C ALA A 157 13.56 19.26 -14.53
N GLN A 158 13.31 20.54 -14.24
CA GLN A 158 14.23 21.65 -14.55
C GLN A 158 15.23 21.95 -13.42
N THR A 159 15.05 21.36 -12.23
CA THR A 159 15.87 21.64 -11.05
C THR A 159 16.46 20.38 -10.42
N ILE A 160 17.65 20.48 -9.85
CA ILE A 160 18.28 19.43 -9.06
C ILE A 160 18.14 19.68 -7.57
N SER A 161 17.98 18.62 -6.79
CA SER A 161 17.97 18.70 -5.33
C SER A 161 19.39 18.85 -4.77
N ILE A 162 19.51 19.35 -3.53
CA ILE A 162 20.81 19.42 -2.83
C ILE A 162 21.49 18.04 -2.75
N PRO A 163 20.78 16.94 -2.40
CA PRO A 163 21.36 15.59 -2.46
C PRO A 163 21.83 15.16 -3.85
N GLU A 164 21.10 15.51 -4.90
CA GLU A 164 21.52 15.22 -6.29
C GLU A 164 22.79 15.98 -6.64
N MET A 165 22.88 17.28 -6.33
CA MET A 165 24.10 18.06 -6.54
C MET A 165 25.28 17.48 -5.76
N ALA A 166 25.06 17.05 -4.51
CA ALA A 166 26.09 16.40 -3.70
C ALA A 166 26.61 15.13 -4.39
N LYS A 167 25.70 14.30 -4.92
CA LYS A 167 26.05 13.09 -5.67
C LYS A 167 26.78 13.41 -6.98
N LEU A 168 26.28 14.37 -7.76
CA LEU A 168 26.89 14.79 -9.03
C LEU A 168 28.32 15.31 -8.84
N LEU A 169 28.58 16.01 -7.73
CA LEU A 169 29.91 16.57 -7.44
C LEU A 169 30.80 15.61 -6.64
N GLY A 170 30.27 14.50 -6.13
CA GLY A 170 31.04 13.60 -5.26
C GLY A 170 31.41 14.18 -3.90
N VAL A 171 30.61 15.11 -3.38
CA VAL A 171 30.90 15.83 -2.13
C VAL A 171 29.81 15.58 -1.09
N PRO A 172 30.12 15.67 0.21
CA PRO A 172 29.12 15.58 1.25
C PRO A 172 28.10 16.73 1.16
N ARG A 173 26.87 16.50 1.63
CA ARG A 173 25.74 17.46 1.51
C ARG A 173 26.05 18.78 2.20
N GLU A 174 26.77 18.74 3.31
CA GLU A 174 27.24 19.89 4.08
C GLU A 174 28.08 20.84 3.22
N LYS A 175 28.90 20.26 2.33
CA LYS A 175 29.73 21.04 1.39
C LYS A 175 28.88 21.75 0.35
N VAL A 176 27.77 21.14 -0.09
CA VAL A 176 26.83 21.79 -1.01
C VAL A 176 26.17 23.01 -0.36
N TYR A 177 25.71 22.90 0.90
CA TYR A 177 25.19 24.06 1.63
C TYR A 177 26.21 25.20 1.70
N TRP A 178 27.48 24.87 2.00
CA TRP A 178 28.54 25.86 2.00
C TRP A 178 28.74 26.52 0.63
N ILE A 179 28.71 25.75 -0.48
CA ILE A 179 28.83 26.30 -1.84
C ILE A 179 27.70 27.30 -2.12
N LEU A 180 26.46 26.94 -1.77
CA LEU A 180 25.28 27.77 -2.03
C LEU A 180 25.26 29.07 -1.21
N ASP A 181 25.85 29.05 -0.01
CA ASP A 181 25.81 30.20 0.91
C ASP A 181 27.12 31.05 0.84
N CYS A 182 28.17 30.54 0.20
CA CYS A 182 29.45 31.23 0.04
C CYS A 182 29.31 32.45 -0.88
N LYS A 183 29.84 33.61 -0.42
CA LYS A 183 29.82 34.88 -1.18
C LYS A 183 30.37 34.77 -2.61
N LYS A 184 31.29 33.83 -2.86
CA LYS A 184 31.88 33.63 -4.18
C LYS A 184 30.89 33.08 -5.21
N TYR A 185 29.92 32.26 -4.78
CA TYR A 185 29.05 31.49 -5.68
C TYR A 185 27.57 31.72 -5.45
N ARG A 186 27.19 32.41 -4.37
CA ARG A 186 25.79 32.63 -3.97
C ARG A 186 24.93 33.20 -5.10
N ASP A 187 25.46 34.16 -5.86
CA ASP A 187 24.73 34.83 -6.95
C ASP A 187 24.73 34.03 -8.26
N CYS A 188 25.46 32.91 -8.32
CA CYS A 188 25.48 32.03 -9.48
C CYS A 188 24.27 31.07 -9.53
N PHE A 189 23.58 30.85 -8.42
CA PHE A 189 22.51 29.85 -8.31
C PHE A 189 21.12 30.48 -8.29
N VAL A 190 20.24 29.98 -9.15
CA VAL A 190 18.81 30.28 -9.08
C VAL A 190 18.14 29.17 -8.28
N ILE A 191 17.52 29.55 -7.17
CA ILE A 191 16.95 28.62 -6.20
C ILE A 191 15.44 28.70 -6.21
N GLU A 192 14.81 27.57 -6.51
CA GLU A 192 13.38 27.39 -6.44
C GLU A 192 13.00 26.55 -5.21
N ARG A 193 11.74 26.63 -4.80
CA ARG A 193 11.23 25.88 -3.65
C ARG A 193 10.12 24.94 -4.08
N VAL A 194 10.29 23.66 -3.76
CA VAL A 194 9.28 22.62 -3.93
C VAL A 194 9.09 21.92 -2.59
N ALA A 195 7.87 21.95 -2.05
CA ALA A 195 7.55 21.39 -0.73
C ALA A 195 8.49 21.85 0.41
N ASP A 196 8.78 23.16 0.44
CA ASP A 196 9.73 23.80 1.38
C ASP A 196 11.18 23.28 1.29
N ARG A 197 11.53 22.61 0.19
CA ARG A 197 12.90 22.17 -0.10
C ARG A 197 13.51 23.07 -1.17
N ARG A 198 14.71 23.58 -0.90
CA ARG A 198 15.54 24.30 -1.87
C ARG A 198 15.91 23.34 -3.01
N ARG A 199 15.65 23.74 -4.24
CA ARG A 199 16.11 23.11 -5.47
C ARG A 199 16.86 24.14 -6.31
N ILE A 200 17.83 23.69 -7.08
CA ILE A 200 18.73 24.54 -7.87
C ILE A 200 18.38 24.32 -9.34
N THR A 201 18.18 25.38 -10.13
CA THR A 201 17.91 25.20 -11.55
C THR A 201 19.11 24.55 -12.24
N LYS A 202 18.87 23.58 -13.14
CA LYS A 202 19.93 22.90 -13.90
C LYS A 202 20.77 23.90 -14.69
N THR A 203 20.14 24.91 -15.27
CA THR A 203 20.79 25.99 -16.00
C THR A 203 21.78 26.78 -15.14
N SER A 204 21.37 27.19 -13.93
CA SER A 204 22.27 27.94 -13.04
C SER A 204 23.42 27.06 -12.51
N PHE A 205 23.15 25.77 -12.25
CA PHE A 205 24.17 24.81 -11.88
C PHE A 205 25.22 24.61 -12.99
N GLU A 206 24.80 24.46 -14.25
CA GLU A 206 25.70 24.30 -15.40
C GLU A 206 26.55 25.56 -15.64
N ILE A 207 25.94 26.75 -15.58
CA ILE A 207 26.66 28.02 -15.70
C ILE A 207 27.72 28.13 -14.60
N TRP A 208 27.33 27.86 -13.35
CA TRP A 208 28.25 27.85 -12.23
C TRP A 208 29.38 26.84 -12.45
N LEU A 209 29.06 25.61 -12.83
CA LEU A 209 30.04 24.53 -13.03
C LEU A 209 31.09 24.92 -14.09
N ASN A 210 30.66 25.55 -15.20
CA ASN A 210 31.55 26.01 -16.27
C ASN A 210 32.37 27.25 -15.91
N SER A 211 31.92 28.07 -14.95
CA SER A 211 32.62 29.28 -14.51
C SER A 211 33.82 29.03 -13.60
N GLN A 212 34.02 27.80 -13.14
CA GLN A 212 34.97 27.43 -12.10
C GLN A 212 35.76 26.16 -12.47
N SER A 213 36.91 25.95 -11.83
CA SER A 213 37.80 24.80 -12.11
C SER A 213 38.00 23.84 -10.93
N THR A 214 37.41 24.15 -9.77
CA THR A 214 37.56 23.42 -8.50
C THR A 214 36.70 22.16 -8.43
N TYR A 215 35.45 22.23 -8.87
CA TYR A 215 34.47 21.16 -8.85
C TYR A 215 34.30 20.59 -10.26
N ARG A 216 34.15 19.27 -10.35
CA ARG A 216 33.85 18.57 -11.60
C ARG A 216 32.75 17.57 -11.31
N LEU A 217 31.98 17.22 -12.34
CA LEU A 217 31.08 16.09 -12.22
C LEU A 217 31.90 14.85 -11.94
N GLN A 218 31.45 14.02 -10.99
CA GLN A 218 31.97 12.67 -10.90
C GLN A 218 31.67 11.97 -12.21
N GLU A 219 32.68 11.33 -12.78
CA GLU A 219 32.44 10.30 -13.78
C GLU A 219 31.49 9.28 -13.15
N PRO A 220 30.46 8.82 -13.88
CA PRO A 220 29.60 7.78 -13.35
C PRO A 220 30.51 6.61 -13.02
N VAL A 221 30.72 6.37 -11.72
CA VAL A 221 31.16 5.08 -11.26
C VAL A 221 29.99 4.20 -11.65
N MET A 222 30.12 3.51 -12.78
CA MET A 222 29.39 2.28 -12.98
C MET A 222 29.79 1.44 -11.78
N GLU A 223 29.00 1.48 -10.71
CA GLU A 223 28.99 0.43 -9.71
C GLU A 223 28.46 -0.80 -10.46
N ALA A 224 29.35 -1.38 -11.27
CA ALA A 224 29.34 -2.81 -11.49
C ALA A 224 29.46 -3.36 -10.07
N HIS A 225 28.32 -3.73 -9.49
CA HIS A 225 28.32 -4.81 -8.53
C HIS A 225 28.86 -6.02 -9.30
N GLU A 226 30.17 -6.12 -9.47
CA GLU A 226 30.81 -7.40 -9.70
C GLU A 226 30.48 -8.19 -8.44
N GLU A 227 29.39 -8.97 -8.51
CA GLU A 227 29.15 -10.01 -7.53
C GLU A 227 30.46 -10.79 -7.41
N PRO A 228 30.99 -10.99 -6.18
CA PRO A 228 32.22 -11.74 -6.01
C PRO A 228 32.07 -13.07 -6.75
N PRO A 229 33.09 -13.53 -7.50
CA PRO A 229 33.02 -14.75 -8.29
C PRO A 229 32.40 -15.89 -7.48
N LEU A 230 31.42 -16.58 -8.05
CA LEU A 230 30.69 -17.64 -7.36
C LEU A 230 31.64 -18.76 -6.91
N GLU A 231 32.07 -18.69 -5.66
CA GLU A 231 32.80 -19.78 -5.02
C GLU A 231 31.81 -20.81 -4.48
N LEU A 232 31.69 -21.94 -5.18
CA LEU A 232 30.93 -23.08 -4.68
C LEU A 232 31.58 -23.64 -3.41
N LYS A 233 30.90 -23.48 -2.28
CA LYS A 233 31.31 -24.06 -0.99
C LYS A 233 30.96 -25.55 -0.93
N SER A 234 31.60 -26.28 -0.04
CA SER A 234 31.25 -27.68 0.24
C SER A 234 30.31 -27.77 1.46
N PRO A 235 29.24 -28.57 1.41
CA PRO A 235 28.39 -28.77 2.58
C PRO A 235 29.15 -29.55 3.65
N LYS A 236 28.83 -29.32 4.93
CA LYS A 236 29.42 -30.07 6.06
C LYS A 236 29.14 -31.57 5.97
N SER A 237 28.06 -31.97 5.30
CA SER A 237 27.70 -33.38 5.10
C SER A 237 28.29 -34.02 3.84
N GLY A 238 29.12 -33.29 3.09
CA GLY A 238 29.78 -33.75 1.87
C GLY A 238 28.88 -33.72 0.63
N LYS A 239 27.73 -34.41 0.66
CA LYS A 239 26.87 -34.59 -0.53
C LYS A 239 25.59 -33.75 -0.54
N TYR A 240 25.17 -33.22 0.61
CA TYR A 240 23.91 -32.49 0.73
C TYR A 240 24.06 -31.21 1.55
N TYR A 241 23.56 -30.09 1.04
CA TYR A 241 23.44 -28.87 1.83
C TYR A 241 22.21 -28.92 2.73
N SER A 242 22.34 -28.41 3.94
CA SER A 242 21.18 -27.92 4.69
C SER A 242 20.71 -26.58 4.12
N PHE A 243 19.44 -26.26 4.37
CA PHE A 243 18.86 -24.98 3.95
C PHE A 243 19.60 -23.79 4.59
N GLN A 244 20.03 -23.94 5.85
CA GLN A 244 20.79 -22.92 6.54
C GLN A 244 22.16 -22.70 5.88
N GLU A 245 22.87 -23.75 5.49
CA GLU A 245 24.14 -23.61 4.77
C GLU A 245 23.96 -22.88 3.43
N ILE A 246 22.87 -23.13 2.70
CA ILE A 246 22.58 -22.41 1.46
C ILE A 246 22.32 -20.92 1.72
N GLN A 247 21.55 -20.61 2.76
CA GLN A 247 21.28 -19.23 3.18
C GLN A 247 22.58 -18.52 3.58
N ASP A 248 23.44 -19.19 4.35
CA ASP A 248 24.69 -18.62 4.85
C ASP A 248 25.76 -18.47 3.76
N PHE A 249 25.88 -19.44 2.84
CA PHE A 249 26.90 -19.42 1.79
C PHE A 249 26.54 -18.52 0.62
N TYR A 250 25.26 -18.47 0.26
CA TYR A 250 24.83 -17.88 -1.02
C TYR A 250 23.78 -16.77 -0.87
N GLY A 251 23.35 -16.47 0.36
CA GLY A 251 22.36 -15.42 0.65
C GLY A 251 20.95 -15.74 0.13
N VAL A 252 20.71 -16.97 -0.34
CA VAL A 252 19.42 -17.35 -0.95
C VAL A 252 18.38 -17.51 0.15
N SER A 253 17.30 -16.74 0.09
CA SER A 253 16.23 -16.83 1.09
C SER A 253 15.55 -18.20 1.11
N ARG A 254 15.03 -18.61 2.27
CA ARG A 254 14.34 -19.89 2.43
C ARG A 254 13.15 -20.05 1.49
N THR A 255 12.42 -18.97 1.23
CA THR A 255 11.28 -18.95 0.29
C THR A 255 11.75 -19.17 -1.15
N ALA A 256 12.80 -18.47 -1.58
CA ALA A 256 13.39 -18.67 -2.91
C ALA A 256 13.90 -20.10 -3.10
N LEU A 257 14.57 -20.66 -2.09
CA LEU A 257 15.07 -22.03 -2.12
C LEU A 257 13.93 -23.06 -2.26
N VAL A 258 12.81 -22.88 -1.54
CA VAL A 258 11.64 -23.75 -1.67
C VAL A 258 11.01 -23.66 -3.07
N THR A 259 10.95 -22.45 -3.64
CA THR A 259 10.49 -22.24 -5.02
C THR A 259 11.40 -22.97 -6.01
N TRP A 260 12.72 -22.82 -5.90
CA TRP A 260 13.68 -23.49 -6.79
C TRP A 260 13.61 -25.00 -6.71
N ILE A 261 13.45 -25.57 -5.51
CA ILE A 261 13.29 -27.02 -5.35
C ILE A 261 12.04 -27.51 -6.08
N ARG A 262 10.94 -26.75 -6.05
CA ARG A 262 9.67 -27.11 -6.71
C ARG A 262 9.74 -26.95 -8.23
N GLU A 263 10.30 -25.85 -8.71
CA GLU A 263 10.33 -25.49 -10.14
C GLU A 263 11.41 -26.25 -10.91
N GLU A 264 12.61 -26.34 -10.34
CA GLU A 264 13.78 -26.97 -10.98
C GLU A 264 13.92 -28.45 -10.60
N GLY A 265 13.00 -28.98 -9.78
CA GLY A 265 12.96 -30.39 -9.41
C GLY A 265 14.20 -30.87 -8.62
N ILE A 266 14.78 -30.00 -7.78
CA ILE A 266 16.03 -30.30 -7.07
C ILE A 266 15.81 -31.45 -6.08
N PRO A 267 16.57 -32.56 -6.15
CA PRO A 267 16.38 -33.68 -5.24
C PRO A 267 16.66 -33.30 -3.78
N THR A 268 15.70 -33.62 -2.90
CA THR A 268 15.82 -33.43 -1.46
C THR A 268 15.73 -34.74 -0.70
N ILE A 269 16.45 -34.81 0.42
CA ILE A 269 16.33 -35.90 1.40
C ILE A 269 15.90 -35.35 2.76
N ASP A 270 15.13 -36.15 3.50
CA ASP A 270 14.78 -35.86 4.88
C ASP A 270 15.80 -36.54 5.82
N VAL A 271 16.48 -35.73 6.64
CA VAL A 271 17.38 -36.22 7.69
C VAL A 271 16.80 -35.78 9.03
N GLY A 272 16.04 -36.66 9.67
CA GLY A 272 15.26 -36.33 10.87
C GLY A 272 14.14 -35.34 10.57
N ARG A 273 14.14 -34.18 11.24
CA ARG A 273 13.18 -33.09 10.99
C ARG A 273 13.67 -32.05 9.96
N ALA A 274 14.86 -32.25 9.39
CA ALA A 274 15.50 -31.27 8.51
C ALA A 274 15.60 -31.79 7.06
N LYS A 275 15.18 -30.95 6.12
CA LYS A 275 15.37 -31.18 4.68
C LYS A 275 16.77 -30.79 4.24
N ARG A 276 17.37 -31.60 3.39
CA ARG A 276 18.67 -31.34 2.76
C ARG A 276 18.58 -31.46 1.25
N VAL A 277 19.37 -30.66 0.55
CA VAL A 277 19.36 -30.47 -0.90
C VAL A 277 20.62 -31.08 -1.50
N ARG A 278 20.49 -31.83 -2.60
CA ARG A 278 21.65 -32.44 -3.28
C ARG A 278 22.59 -31.37 -3.84
N LYS A 279 23.87 -31.46 -3.49
CA LYS A 279 24.86 -30.40 -3.75
C LYS A 279 25.04 -30.07 -5.24
N ASP A 280 25.32 -31.09 -6.04
CA ASP A 280 25.59 -31.00 -7.48
C ASP A 280 24.45 -30.30 -8.24
N VAL A 281 23.21 -30.72 -8.01
CA VAL A 281 22.03 -30.15 -8.69
C VAL A 281 21.78 -28.72 -8.24
N PHE A 282 21.94 -28.44 -6.94
CA PHE A 282 21.79 -27.09 -6.42
C PHE A 282 22.84 -26.14 -7.00
N ASP A 283 24.11 -26.57 -7.07
CA ASP A 283 25.21 -25.78 -7.62
C ASP A 283 24.96 -25.43 -9.11
N ASP A 284 24.38 -26.35 -9.90
CA ASP A 284 24.04 -26.11 -11.31
C ASP A 284 22.85 -25.14 -11.49
N VAL A 285 21.84 -25.25 -10.63
CA VAL A 285 20.71 -24.30 -10.59
C VAL A 285 21.20 -22.91 -10.17
N LEU A 286 22.07 -22.83 -9.16
CA LEU A 286 22.64 -21.57 -8.68
C LEU A 286 23.44 -20.85 -9.77
N LYS A 287 24.27 -21.59 -10.51
CA LYS A 287 24.99 -21.05 -11.69
C LYS A 287 24.04 -20.55 -12.77
N SER A 288 22.95 -21.27 -13.02
CA SER A 288 21.98 -20.90 -14.04
C SER A 288 21.22 -19.63 -13.67
N LYS A 289 20.76 -19.49 -12.42
CA LYS A 289 20.01 -18.31 -11.97
C LYS A 289 20.88 -17.05 -11.95
N ARG A 290 22.14 -17.14 -11.50
CA ARG A 290 23.05 -15.98 -11.47
C ARG A 290 23.62 -15.57 -12.82
N LYS A 291 23.64 -16.47 -13.82
CA LYS A 291 23.95 -16.08 -15.21
C LYS A 291 22.81 -15.29 -15.86
N VAL A 292 21.56 -15.59 -15.53
CA VAL A 292 20.39 -14.91 -16.09
C VAL A 292 20.22 -13.49 -15.53
N GLU A 293 20.67 -13.22 -14.30
CA GLU A 293 20.64 -11.88 -13.69
C GLU A 293 21.66 -10.89 -14.29
N GLY A 294 22.59 -11.33 -15.16
CA GLY A 294 23.62 -10.49 -15.78
C GLY A 294 23.36 -10.02 -17.22
N ASP A 295 22.31 -10.51 -17.89
CA ASP A 295 22.02 -10.27 -19.32
C ASP A 295 20.67 -9.57 -19.57
N THR A 296 20.10 -8.87 -18.58
CA THR A 296 18.88 -8.04 -18.71
C THR A 296 19.12 -6.64 -18.17
#